data_AF-A0A0B7HKL8-F1
#
_entry.id   AF-A0A0B7HKL8-F1
#
_cell.length_a   1.000
_cell.length_b   1.000
_cell.length_c   1.000
_cell.angle_alpha   90.00
_cell.angle_beta   90.00
_cell.angle_gamma   90.00
#
_symmetry.space_group_name_H-M   'P 1'
#
loop_
_entity.id
_entity.type
_entity.pdbx_description
1 polymer ?
#
loop_
_entity_poly.entity_id
_entity_poly.type
_entity_poly.pdbx_seq_one_letter_code
_entity_poly.pdbx_strand_id
1 'polypeptide(L)'
;MAKEQLITIARDLLIDLGIKSVTMDDIARKAGVSKKTLYNHFKDKTDLVRTVVMSVSKELNEQIKVIIINEQNPIKQTLRGGAFSFRVSL
;
A
#
# COMPACT_ATOMS: atom_id res chain seq x y z
N MET A 1 9.88 1.98 -19.04
CA MET A 1 9.46 1.34 -17.77
C MET A 1 8.73 2.37 -16.94
N ALA A 2 7.62 2.00 -16.30
CA ALA A 2 6.86 2.93 -15.46
C ALA A 2 7.52 3.07 -14.07
N LYS A 3 7.33 4.22 -13.41
CA LYS A 3 7.91 4.49 -12.08
C LYS A 3 7.41 3.48 -11.04
N GLU A 4 6.14 3.08 -11.15
CA GLU A 4 5.47 2.11 -10.29
C GLU A 4 6.11 0.72 -10.38
N GLN A 5 6.54 0.32 -11.58
CA GLN A 5 7.25 -0.95 -11.77
C GLN A 5 8.63 -0.91 -11.10
N LEU A 6 9.35 0.22 -11.20
CA LEU A 6 10.62 0.41 -10.50
C LEU A 6 10.45 0.36 -8.98
N ILE A 7 9.38 0.96 -8.46
CA ILE A 7 9.03 0.91 -7.04
C ILE A 7 8.79 -0.53 -6.58
N THR A 8 8.07 -1.32 -7.38
CA THR A 8 7.78 -2.73 -7.07
C THR A 8 9.07 -3.56 -7.01
N ILE A 9 9.92 -3.47 -8.04
CA ILE A 9 11.18 -4.22 -8.07
C ILE A 9 12.13 -3.79 -6.94
N ALA A 10 12.19 -2.48 -6.67
CA ALA A 10 12.97 -1.97 -5.56
C ALA A 10 12.45 -2.47 -4.21
N ARG A 11 11.13 -2.46 -4.00
CA ARG A 11 10.49 -3.00 -2.79
C ARG A 11 10.91 -4.44 -2.56
N ASP A 12 10.80 -5.30 -3.58
CA ASP A 12 11.12 -6.72 -3.46
C ASP A 12 12.59 -6.93 -3.07
N LEU A 13 13.52 -6.27 -3.78
CA LEU A 13 14.94 -6.34 -3.45
C LEU A 13 15.25 -5.86 -2.03
N LEU A 14 14.63 -4.76 -1.59
CA LEU A 14 14.85 -4.18 -0.27
C LEU A 14 14.31 -5.07 0.85
N ILE A 15 13.21 -5.80 0.60
CA ILE A 15 12.64 -6.78 1.53
C ILE A 15 13.55 -8.02 1.62
N ASP A 16 13.98 -8.54 0.48
CA ASP A 16 14.73 -9.79 0.41
C ASP A 16 16.16 -9.66 0.96
N LEU A 17 16.83 -8.54 0.67
CA LEU A 17 18.26 -8.36 0.92
C LEU A 17 18.57 -7.30 1.97
N GLY A 18 17.58 -6.49 2.34
CA GLY A 18 17.72 -5.37 3.27
C GLY A 18 18.28 -4.09 2.63
N ILE A 19 17.89 -2.95 3.20
CA ILE A 19 18.20 -1.61 2.66
C ILE A 19 19.70 -1.39 2.50
N LYS A 20 20.53 -1.81 3.46
CA LYS A 20 21.98 -1.54 3.41
C LYS A 20 22.66 -2.28 2.25
N SER A 21 22.23 -3.52 1.98
CA SER A 21 22.85 -4.42 1.01
C SER A 21 22.51 -4.09 -0.44
N VAL A 22 21.34 -3.50 -0.71
CA VAL A 22 20.88 -3.19 -2.07
C VAL A 22 21.47 -1.87 -2.57
N THR A 23 22.09 -1.87 -3.75
CA THR A 23 22.57 -0.65 -4.41
C THR A 23 21.61 -0.17 -5.51
N MET A 24 21.77 1.08 -5.97
CA MET A 24 21.06 1.58 -7.14
C MET A 24 21.38 0.75 -8.40
N ASP A 25 22.57 0.16 -8.45
CA ASP A 25 23.02 -0.68 -9.56
C ASP A 25 22.27 -2.02 -9.56
N ASP A 26 22.10 -2.62 -8.39
CA ASP A 26 21.35 -3.88 -8.25
C ASP A 26 19.90 -3.70 -8.71
N ILE A 27 19.29 -2.57 -8.35
CA ILE A 27 17.93 -2.23 -8.75
C ILE A 27 17.85 -2.01 -10.27
N ALA A 28 18.75 -1.20 -10.84
CA ALA A 28 18.79 -0.95 -12.28
C ALA A 28 18.97 -2.26 -13.08
N ARG A 29 19.88 -3.13 -12.63
CA ARG A 29 20.14 -4.45 -13.22
C ARG A 29 18.92 -5.35 -13.14
N LYS A 30 18.29 -5.47 -11.96
CA LYS A 30 17.09 -6.28 -11.76
C LYS A 30 15.90 -5.77 -12.58
N ALA A 31 15.79 -4.46 -12.74
CA ALA A 31 14.76 -3.81 -13.54
C ALA A 31 15.02 -3.83 -15.06
N GLY A 32 16.21 -4.24 -15.50
CA GLY A 32 16.57 -4.23 -16.91
C GLY A 32 16.67 -2.83 -17.52
N VAL A 33 17.03 -1.81 -16.72
CA VAL A 33 17.16 -0.42 -17.16
C VAL A 33 18.57 0.12 -16.93
N SER A 34 18.92 1.20 -17.64
CA SER A 34 20.18 1.90 -17.37
C SER A 34 20.13 2.63 -16.03
N LYS A 35 21.29 2.85 -15.40
CA LYS A 35 21.39 3.69 -14.19
C LYS A 35 20.80 5.08 -14.44
N LYS A 36 21.09 5.69 -15.60
CA LYS A 36 20.57 7.02 -15.97
C LYS A 36 19.04 7.03 -15.95
N THR A 37 18.40 5.99 -16.47
CA THR A 37 16.93 5.84 -16.42
C THR A 37 16.43 5.78 -14.98
N LEU A 38 17.08 5.01 -14.10
CA LEU A 38 16.71 4.94 -12.69
C LEU A 38 16.85 6.30 -11.99
N TYR A 39 17.97 7.01 -12.23
CA TYR A 39 18.23 8.33 -11.66
C TYR A 39 17.32 9.44 -12.19
N ASN A 40 16.71 9.27 -13.37
CA ASN A 40 15.67 10.19 -13.85
C ASN A 40 14.38 10.10 -13.01
N HIS A 41 14.15 8.98 -12.31
CA HIS A 41 12.97 8.78 -11.46
C HIS A 41 13.24 9.04 -9.98
N PHE A 42 14.48 8.83 -9.53
CA PHE A 42 14.89 8.94 -8.13
C PHE A 42 16.23 9.66 -8.02
N LYS A 43 16.33 10.66 -7.15
CA LYS A 43 17.57 11.45 -7.00
C LYS A 43 18.72 10.61 -6.47
N ASP A 44 18.43 9.75 -5.51
CA ASP A 44 19.38 8.88 -4.83
C ASP A 44 18.67 7.68 -4.19
N LYS A 45 19.44 6.82 -3.52
CA LYS A 45 18.92 5.65 -2.80
C LYS A 45 17.95 6.03 -1.68
N THR A 46 18.16 7.16 -1.02
CA THR A 46 17.30 7.64 0.07
C THR A 46 15.93 8.06 -0.45
N ASP A 47 15.89 8.79 -1.57
CA ASP A 47 14.67 9.20 -2.27
C ASP A 47 13.88 7.97 -2.78
N LEU A 48 14.58 6.99 -3.34
CA LEU A 48 13.99 5.72 -3.76
C LEU A 48 13.38 4.96 -2.57
N VAL A 49 14.13 4.76 -1.49
CA VAL A 49 13.64 4.06 -0.28
C VAL A 49 12.44 4.79 0.32
N ARG A 50 12.50 6.14 0.42
CA ARG A 50 11.37 6.94 0.89
C ARG A 50 10.13 6.72 0.02
N THR A 51 10.29 6.74 -1.31
CA THR A 51 9.19 6.52 -2.25
C THR A 51 8.57 5.14 -2.09
N VAL A 52 9.40 4.10 -1.93
CA VAL A 52 8.94 2.73 -1.66
C VAL A 52 8.15 2.66 -0.36
N VAL A 53 8.67 3.22 0.73
CA VAL A 53 7.98 3.25 2.04
C VAL A 53 6.64 3.96 1.93
N MET A 54 6.59 5.12 1.28
CA MET A 54 5.33 5.85 1.07
C MET A 54 4.33 5.05 0.23
N SER A 55 4.79 4.32 -0.78
CA SER A 55 3.94 3.45 -1.59
C SER A 55 3.31 2.35 -0.74
N VAL A 56 4.09 1.69 0.11
CA VAL A 56 3.61 0.64 1.03
C VAL A 56 2.65 1.21 2.06
N SER A 57 2.96 2.35 2.67
CA SER A 57 2.06 3.02 3.62
C SER A 57 0.73 3.41 2.98
N LYS A 58 0.75 3.88 1.73
CA LYS A 58 -0.47 4.18 0.97
C LYS A 58 -1.29 2.93 0.74
N GLU A 59 -0.66 1.84 0.29
CA GLU A 59 -1.33 0.56 0.07
C GLU A 59 -2.00 0.03 1.34
N LEU A 60 -1.29 0.08 2.47
CA LEU A 60 -1.82 -0.31 3.78
C LEU A 60 -3.02 0.56 4.20
N ASN A 61 -2.93 1.89 4.03
CA ASN A 61 -4.03 2.80 4.37
C ASN A 61 -5.28 2.53 3.53
N GLU A 62 -5.13 2.20 2.25
CA GLU A 62 -6.27 1.83 1.40
C GLU A 62 -6.89 0.49 1.82
N GLN A 63 -6.07 -0.51 2.18
CA GLN A 63 -6.56 -1.78 2.71
C GLN A 63 -7.36 -1.61 4.01
N ILE A 64 -6.88 -0.76 4.94
CA ILE A 64 -7.58 -0.47 6.20
C ILE A 64 -8.95 0.18 5.94
N LYS A 65 -9.04 1.15 5.01
CA LYS A 65 -10.32 1.80 4.66
C LYS A 65 -11.35 0.79 4.16
N VAL A 66 -10.93 -0.17 3.32
CA VAL A 66 -11.83 -1.21 2.80
C VAL A 66 -12.40 -2.06 3.93
N ILE A 67 -11.58 -2.42 4.93
CA ILE A 67 -12.04 -3.21 6.08
C ILE A 67 -13.05 -2.42 6.91
N ILE A 68 -12.78 -1.14 7.21
CA ILE A 68 -13.68 -0.28 7.99
C ILE A 68 -15.02 -0.05 7.27
N ILE A 69 -15.01 0.10 5.94
CA ILE A 69 -16.24 0.29 5.14
C ILE A 69 -17.05 -1.02 5.05
N ASN A 70 -16.36 -2.16 4.98
CA ASN A 70 -17.00 -3.47 4.91
C ASN A 70 -17.48 -4.01 6.27
N GLU A 71 -17.09 -3.39 7.39
CA GLU A 71 -17.84 -3.50 8.64
C GLU A 71 -19.19 -2.78 8.52
N GLN A 72 -20.10 -3.37 7.73
CA GLN A 72 -21.53 -3.17 7.95
C GLN A 72 -21.84 -3.68 9.36
N ASN A 73 -21.77 -2.78 10.34
CA ASN A 73 -22.15 -3.01 11.72
C ASN A 73 -23.50 -3.77 11.77
N PRO A 74 -23.56 -5.05 12.15
CA PRO A 74 -24.83 -5.77 12.30
C PRO A 74 -25.73 -5.08 13.34
N ILE A 75 -25.12 -4.34 14.28
CA ILE A 75 -25.82 -3.53 15.29
C ILE A 75 -26.64 -2.39 14.65
N LYS A 76 -26.18 -1.79 13.54
CA LYS A 76 -26.97 -0.76 12.83
C LYS A 76 -28.12 -1.35 12.01
N GLN A 77 -28.04 -2.63 11.62
CA GLN A 77 -29.12 -3.30 10.89
C GLN A 77 -30.28 -3.68 11.83
N THR A 78 -29.99 -4.09 13.06
CA THR A 78 -31.01 -4.42 14.08
C THR A 78 -31.82 -3.20 14.55
N LEU A 79 -31.21 -2.00 14.58
CA LEU A 79 -31.92 -0.77 14.96
C LEU A 79 -32.95 -0.29 13.92
N ARG A 80 -32.91 -0.82 12.68
CA ARG A 80 -33.95 -0.58 11.67
C ARG A 80 -35.16 -1.52 11.80
N GLY A 81 -35.03 -2.62 12.54
CA GLY A 81 -36.12 -3.57 12.81
C GLY A 81 -36.86 -3.35 14.13
N GLY A 82 -36.28 -2.59 15.07
CA GLY A 82 -36.83 -2.38 16.42
C GLY A 82 -37.93 -1.32 16.55
N ALA A 83 -38.37 -0.70 15.46
CA ALA A 83 -39.45 0.31 15.47
C ALA A 83 -40.82 -0.24 15.07
N PHE A 84 -40.99 -1.57 14.97
CA PHE A 84 -42.28 -2.16 14.63
C PHE A 84 -42.82 -3.02 15.79
N SER A 85 -43.97 -2.59 16.30
CA SER A 85 -44.86 -3.28 17.24
C SER A 85 -44.42 -3.46 18.71
N PHE A 86 -44.42 -2.37 19.48
CA PHE A 86 -44.95 -2.45 20.85
C PHE A 86 -46.48 -2.28 20.76
N ARG A 87 -47.20 -3.37 20.47
CA ARG A 87 -48.65 -3.37 20.67
C ARG A 87 -48.88 -3.77 22.12
N VAL A 88 -49.09 -2.78 22.99
CA VAL A 88 -49.66 -3.01 24.30
C VAL A 88 -51.04 -3.66 24.08
N SER A 89 -51.19 -4.88 24.58
CA SER A 89 -52.49 -5.53 24.76
C SER A 89 -52.39 -6.33 26.06
N LEU A 90 -52.68 -5.64 27.16
CA LEU A 90 -53.43 -6.07 28.34
C LEU A 90 -53.41 -4.92 29.36
#